data_AF-A0A820BXE6-F1
#
_entry.id   AF-A0A820BXE6-F1
#
_cell.length_a   1.000
_cell.length_b   1.000
_cell.length_c   1.000
_cell.angle_alpha   90.00
_cell.angle_beta   90.00
_cell.angle_gamma   90.00
#
_symmetry.space_group_name_H-M   'P 1'
#
loop_
_entity.id
_entity.type
_entity.pdbx_description
1 polymer ?
#
loop_
_entity_poly.entity_id
_entity_poly.type
_entity_poly.pdbx_seq_one_letter_code
_entity_poly.pdbx_strand_id
1 'polypeptide(L)'
;MEKVVNYYDETDPKTGKRKRSWSTVQRRFPRIPYQQYISRFRHYLEAHGTKKQKIEKVEEYVCDKFERAREQHLPVHDFDLKRWALMSASDHSLNNFTVSHGWIDNFKHRHNICSRKITKFVTRRQVESQDLINQSTDSFVAEA
;
A
#
# COMPACT_ATOMS: atom_id res chain seq x y z
N MET A 1 8.49 0.23 16.39
CA MET A 1 9.77 0.95 16.55
C MET A 1 9.67 1.98 17.66
N GLU A 2 8.63 2.82 17.64
CA GLU A 2 8.30 3.82 18.67
C GLU A 2 8.40 3.32 20.12
N LYS A 3 7.73 2.21 20.46
CA LYS A 3 7.79 1.60 21.80
C LYS A 3 9.22 1.33 22.31
N VAL A 4 10.14 0.98 21.41
CA VAL A 4 11.54 0.69 21.75
C VAL A 4 12.30 1.97 21.99
N VAL A 5 12.12 2.97 21.10
CA VAL A 5 12.75 4.29 21.21
C VAL A 5 12.32 4.96 22.51
N ASN A 6 11.02 5.02 22.79
CA ASN A 6 10.48 5.60 24.02
C ASN A 6 10.99 4.88 25.28
N TYR A 7 11.13 3.56 25.23
CA TYR A 7 11.68 2.79 26.35
C TYR A 7 13.18 3.03 26.56
N TYR A 8 13.94 3.27 25.48
CA TYR A 8 15.37 3.58 25.54
C TYR A 8 15.62 5.03 26.01
N ASP A 9 14.78 5.97 25.59
CA ASP A 9 14.91 7.40 25.86
C ASP A 9 14.29 7.84 27.20
N GLU A 10 13.66 6.92 27.94
CA GLU A 10 13.12 7.20 29.27
C GLU A 10 14.23 7.67 30.23
N THR A 11 14.11 8.88 30.74
CA THR A 11 15.02 9.48 31.72
C THR A 11 14.46 9.36 33.13
N ASP A 12 15.35 9.28 34.11
CA ASP A 12 14.97 9.33 35.52
C ASP A 12 14.60 10.78 35.90
N PRO A 13 13.40 11.03 36.45
CA PRO A 13 12.94 12.38 36.79
C PRO A 13 13.79 13.07 37.87
N LYS A 14 14.53 12.31 38.69
CA LYS A 14 15.34 12.87 39.80
C LYS A 14 16.76 13.22 39.37
N THR A 15 17.35 12.42 38.49
CA THR A 15 18.77 12.56 38.11
C THR A 15 18.97 13.09 36.70
N GLY A 16 17.92 13.15 35.87
CA GLY A 16 17.98 13.58 34.47
C GLY A 16 18.78 12.62 33.55
N LYS A 17 19.38 11.57 34.11
CA LYS A 17 20.14 10.57 33.37
C LYS A 17 19.19 9.55 32.74
N ARG A 18 19.69 8.83 31.74
CA ARG A 18 18.96 7.69 31.17
C ARG A 18 18.65 6.67 32.26
N LYS A 19 17.39 6.25 32.34
CA LYS A 19 16.90 5.33 33.36
C LYS A 19 17.45 3.92 33.19
N ARG A 20 17.84 3.53 31.97
CA ARG A 20 18.19 2.14 31.63
C ARG A 20 19.49 2.05 30.84
N SER A 21 20.27 1.01 31.14
CA SER A 21 21.42 0.61 30.35
C SER A 21 20.99 -0.13 29.08
N TRP A 22 21.87 -0.15 28.08
CA TRP A 22 21.63 -0.90 26.83
C TRP A 22 21.35 -2.38 27.09
N SER A 23 22.10 -3.04 27.99
CA SER A 23 21.91 -4.45 28.33
C SER A 23 20.49 -4.75 28.83
N THR A 24 19.88 -3.81 29.56
CA THR A 24 18.50 -3.94 30.05
C THR A 24 17.48 -3.84 28.90
N VAL A 25 17.74 -2.95 27.95
CA VAL A 25 16.92 -2.75 26.75
C VAL A 25 17.01 -3.98 25.84
N GLN A 26 18.21 -4.51 25.63
CA GLN A 26 18.44 -5.72 24.83
C GLN A 26 17.75 -6.95 25.44
N ARG A 27 17.77 -7.11 26.77
CA ARG A 27 17.05 -8.19 27.45
C ARG A 27 15.53 -8.12 27.22
N ARG A 28 14.96 -6.92 27.17
CA ARG A 28 13.51 -6.73 26.88
C ARG A 28 13.18 -6.91 25.41
N PHE A 29 14.09 -6.50 24.52
CA PHE A 29 13.89 -6.54 23.08
C PHE A 29 14.98 -7.37 22.38
N PRO A 30 14.96 -8.71 22.52
CA PRO A 30 16.04 -9.58 22.05
C PRO A 30 16.20 -9.59 20.52
N ARG A 31 15.15 -9.20 19.77
CA ARG A 31 15.20 -9.06 18.30
C ARG A 31 16.05 -7.88 17.83
N ILE A 32 16.54 -7.02 18.73
CA ILE A 32 17.37 -5.86 18.39
C ILE A 32 18.79 -6.13 18.90
N PRO A 33 19.69 -6.59 18.03
CA PRO A 33 21.02 -7.04 18.46
C PRO A 33 21.95 -5.88 18.86
N TYR A 34 21.80 -4.71 18.24
CA TYR A 34 22.77 -3.62 18.37
C TYR A 34 22.11 -2.30 18.75
N GLN A 35 22.80 -1.53 19.59
CA GLN A 35 22.34 -0.20 20.06
C GLN A 35 22.13 0.79 18.91
N GLN A 36 22.91 0.67 17.83
CA GLN A 36 22.82 1.53 16.65
C GLN A 36 21.44 1.49 15.98
N TYR A 37 20.67 0.41 16.17
CA TYR A 37 19.31 0.30 15.65
C TYR A 37 18.37 1.35 16.25
N ILE A 38 18.63 1.82 17.48
CA ILE A 38 17.82 2.88 18.08
C ILE A 38 17.93 4.17 17.27
N SER A 39 19.15 4.56 16.86
CA SER A 39 19.35 5.73 16.00
C SER A 39 18.65 5.57 14.67
N ARG A 40 18.73 4.37 14.08
CA ARG A 40 18.02 4.03 12.84
C ARG A 40 16.50 4.10 13.01
N PHE A 41 15.96 3.67 14.14
CA PHE A 41 14.54 3.75 14.45
C PHE A 41 14.07 5.19 14.65
N ARG A 42 14.86 6.05 15.30
CA ARG A 42 14.55 7.48 15.39
C ARG A 42 14.43 8.10 14.00
N HIS A 43 15.41 7.85 13.13
CA HIS A 43 15.35 8.30 11.74
C HIS A 43 14.10 7.80 11.02
N TYR A 44 13.67 6.56 11.23
CA TYR A 44 12.43 6.06 10.64
C TYR A 44 11.16 6.69 11.21
N LEU A 45 11.16 7.07 12.49
CA LEU A 45 10.02 7.78 13.08
C LEU A 45 9.93 9.21 12.54
N GLU A 46 11.07 9.90 12.44
CA GLU A 46 11.18 11.23 11.82
C GLU A 46 10.81 11.21 10.34
N ALA A 47 11.25 10.19 9.59
CA ALA A 47 10.91 10.02 8.18
C ALA A 47 9.49 9.49 7.92
N HIS A 48 8.63 9.45 8.95
CA HIS A 48 7.25 8.95 8.90
C HIS A 48 7.10 7.52 8.37
N GLY A 49 8.02 6.65 8.76
CA GLY A 49 7.99 5.22 8.49
C GLY A 49 9.16 4.73 7.65
N THR A 50 9.19 3.41 7.47
CA THR A 50 10.21 2.74 6.66
C THR A 50 9.90 2.88 5.18
N LYS A 51 10.94 2.73 4.33
CA LYS A 51 10.77 2.63 2.87
C LYS A 51 9.75 1.57 2.46
N LYS A 52 9.74 0.42 3.15
CA LYS A 52 8.77 -0.68 2.90
C LYS A 52 7.34 -0.20 3.13
N GLN A 53 7.06 0.42 4.27
CA GLN A 53 5.73 0.95 4.60
C GLN A 53 5.27 2.02 3.61
N LYS A 54 6.19 2.87 3.14
CA LYS A 54 5.84 3.87 2.12
C LYS A 54 5.49 3.20 0.78
N ILE A 55 6.23 2.17 0.37
CA ILE A 55 5.90 1.40 -0.83
C ILE A 55 4.56 0.67 -0.68
N GLU A 56 4.27 0.11 0.50
CA GLU A 56 2.97 -0.52 0.78
C GLU A 56 1.81 0.47 0.60
N LYS A 57 1.95 1.71 1.06
CA LYS A 57 0.95 2.77 0.83
C LYS A 57 0.78 3.12 -0.66
N VAL A 58 1.88 3.16 -1.41
CA VAL A 58 1.84 3.35 -2.87
C VAL A 58 1.08 2.19 -3.54
N GLU A 59 1.35 0.95 -3.14
CA GLU A 59 0.66 -0.23 -3.67
C GLU A 59 -0.83 -0.21 -3.36
N GLU A 60 -1.20 0.14 -2.12
CA GLU A 60 -2.60 0.29 -1.71
C GLU A 60 -3.33 1.32 -2.58
N TYR A 61 -2.73 2.50 -2.79
CA TYR A 61 -3.29 3.54 -3.65
C TYR A 61 -3.47 3.08 -5.10
N VAL A 62 -2.49 2.37 -5.66
CA VAL A 62 -2.55 1.87 -7.05
C VAL A 62 -3.61 0.78 -7.19
N CYS A 63 -3.76 -0.09 -6.19
CA CYS A 63 -4.79 -1.13 -6.16
C CYS A 63 -6.19 -0.50 -6.13
N ASP A 64 -6.42 0.47 -5.24
CA ASP A 64 -7.67 1.21 -5.12
C ASP A 64 -8.04 1.96 -6.41
N LYS A 65 -7.05 2.56 -7.10
CA LYS A 65 -7.28 3.16 -8.43
C LYS A 65 -7.62 2.13 -9.50
N PHE A 66 -6.96 0.97 -9.47
CA PHE A 66 -7.23 -0.11 -10.40
C PHE A 66 -8.64 -0.66 -10.21
N GLU A 67 -9.07 -0.91 -8.98
CA GLU A 67 -10.41 -1.41 -8.65
C GLU A 67 -11.50 -0.45 -9.13
N ARG A 68 -11.37 0.85 -8.85
CA ARG A 68 -12.32 1.86 -9.36
C ARG A 68 -12.37 1.90 -10.88
N ALA A 69 -11.23 1.79 -11.56
CA ALA A 69 -11.20 1.75 -13.02
C ALA A 69 -11.91 0.49 -13.57
N ARG A 70 -11.78 -0.64 -12.86
CA ARG A 70 -12.47 -1.90 -13.21
C ARG A 70 -13.98 -1.82 -13.00
N GLU A 71 -14.43 -1.20 -11.90
CA GLU A 71 -15.86 -0.92 -11.64
C GLU A 71 -16.47 -0.04 -12.74
N GLN A 72 -15.69 0.92 -13.26
CA GLN A 72 -16.10 1.79 -14.35
C GLN A 72 -15.93 1.17 -15.75
N HIS A 73 -15.54 -0.10 -15.83
CA HIS A 73 -15.24 -0.82 -17.07
C HIS A 73 -14.19 -0.14 -17.96
N LEU A 74 -13.28 0.63 -17.37
CA LEU A 74 -12.20 1.29 -18.09
C LEU A 74 -11.04 0.32 -18.33
N PRO A 75 -10.41 0.35 -19.52
CA PRO A 75 -9.17 -0.37 -19.76
C PRO A 75 -8.04 0.25 -18.93
N VAL A 76 -7.22 -0.60 -18.32
CA VAL A 76 -6.05 -0.17 -17.56
C VAL A 76 -4.81 -0.82 -18.16
N HIS A 77 -3.82 0.01 -18.48
CA HIS A 77 -2.53 -0.42 -18.99
C HIS A 77 -1.43 -0.26 -17.94
N ASP A 78 -0.29 -0.91 -18.18
CA ASP A 78 0.89 -0.81 -17.30
C ASP A 78 1.39 0.63 -17.15
N PHE A 79 1.18 1.45 -18.19
CA PHE A 79 1.45 2.87 -18.15
C PHE A 79 0.60 3.60 -17.08
N ASP A 80 -0.67 3.24 -16.93
CA ASP A 80 -1.56 3.83 -15.93
C ASP A 80 -1.14 3.44 -14.51
N LEU A 81 -0.83 2.15 -14.31
CA LEU A 81 -0.28 1.65 -13.04
C LEU A 81 1.00 2.40 -12.66
N LYS A 82 1.90 2.58 -13.64
CA LYS A 82 3.14 3.34 -13.46
C LYS A 82 2.88 4.79 -13.08
N ARG A 83 1.94 5.43 -13.77
CA ARG A 83 1.56 6.83 -13.49
C ARG A 83 1.00 6.97 -12.07
N TRP A 84 0.08 6.13 -11.66
CA TRP A 84 -0.52 6.19 -10.32
C TRP A 84 0.53 5.93 -9.23
N ALA A 85 1.42 4.97 -9.45
CA ALA A 85 2.49 4.65 -8.50
C ALA A 85 3.47 5.83 -8.33
N LEU A 86 3.86 6.50 -9.42
CA LEU A 86 4.73 7.68 -9.35
C LEU A 86 4.07 8.88 -8.67
N MET A 87 2.77 9.09 -8.92
CA MET A 87 2.01 10.14 -8.25
C MET A 87 2.01 9.92 -6.72
N SER A 88 1.62 8.73 -6.27
CA SER A 88 1.60 8.42 -4.83
C SER A 88 3.00 8.39 -4.20
N ALA A 89 4.03 7.97 -4.94
CA ALA A 89 5.41 8.01 -4.47
C ALA A 89 5.88 9.46 -4.21
N SER A 90 5.49 10.40 -5.07
CA SER A 90 5.74 11.82 -4.86
C SER A 90 5.08 12.32 -3.57
N ASP A 91 3.82 11.95 -3.33
CA ASP A 91 3.08 12.34 -2.12
C ASP A 91 3.70 11.79 -0.83
N HIS A 92 4.39 10.65 -0.91
CA HIS A 92 5.08 10.01 0.23
C HIS A 92 6.58 10.35 0.33
N SER A 93 7.06 11.33 -0.45
CA SER A 93 8.47 11.75 -0.50
C SER A 93 9.43 10.60 -0.79
N LEU A 94 9.03 9.67 -1.65
CA LEU A 94 9.84 8.54 -2.12
C LEU A 94 10.64 8.95 -3.37
N ASN A 95 11.60 9.87 -3.22
CA ASN A 95 12.31 10.48 -4.35
C ASN A 95 13.14 9.48 -5.19
N ASN A 96 13.57 8.37 -4.57
CA ASN A 96 14.40 7.33 -5.22
C ASN A 96 13.58 6.10 -5.64
N PHE A 97 12.25 6.24 -5.76
CA PHE A 97 11.38 5.14 -6.18
C PHE A 97 11.20 5.15 -7.69
N THR A 98 11.66 4.07 -8.32
CA THR A 98 11.49 3.85 -9.76
C THR A 98 10.54 2.70 -9.96
N VAL A 99 9.47 2.95 -10.71
CA VAL A 99 8.54 1.91 -11.14
C VAL A 99 9.15 1.17 -12.33
N SER A 100 9.89 0.11 -12.02
CA SER A 100 10.47 -0.81 -13.01
C SER A 100 9.42 -1.82 -13.50
N HIS A 101 9.68 -2.46 -14.64
CA HIS A 101 8.86 -3.58 -15.12
C HIS A 101 8.70 -4.67 -14.06
N GLY A 102 9.79 -5.05 -13.40
CA GLY A 102 9.75 -6.03 -12.31
C GLY A 102 8.91 -5.58 -11.11
N TRP A 103 8.78 -4.27 -10.82
CA TRP A 103 7.85 -3.81 -9.79
C TRP A 103 6.40 -4.02 -10.23
N ILE A 104 6.06 -3.69 -11.48
CA ILE A 104 4.72 -3.87 -12.04
C ILE A 104 4.32 -5.35 -12.06
N ASP A 105 5.22 -6.23 -12.52
CA ASP A 105 4.96 -7.68 -12.57
C ASP A 105 4.71 -8.25 -11.18
N ASN A 106 5.53 -7.86 -10.20
CA ASN A 106 5.35 -8.29 -8.82
C ASN A 106 4.07 -7.69 -8.18
N PHE A 107 3.73 -6.44 -8.48
CA PHE A 107 2.48 -5.83 -8.06
C PHE A 107 1.29 -6.61 -8.62
N LYS A 108 1.28 -6.88 -9.92
CA LYS A 108 0.26 -7.68 -10.59
C LYS A 108 0.12 -9.06 -9.96
N HIS A 109 1.22 -9.75 -9.72
CA HIS A 109 1.23 -11.06 -9.07
C HIS A 109 0.66 -11.00 -7.64
N ARG A 110 1.06 -10.01 -6.83
CA ARG A 110 0.54 -9.83 -5.46
C ARG A 110 -0.98 -9.60 -5.42
N HIS A 111 -1.51 -8.88 -6.40
CA HIS A 111 -2.92 -8.51 -6.47
C HIS A 111 -3.74 -9.37 -7.45
N ASN A 112 -3.19 -10.48 -7.95
CA ASN A 112 -3.83 -11.38 -8.92
C ASN A 112 -4.36 -10.69 -10.19
N ILE A 113 -3.64 -9.65 -10.65
CA ILE A 113 -3.96 -8.90 -11.86
C ILE A 113 -3.21 -9.55 -13.03
N CYS A 114 -3.95 -9.90 -14.09
CA CYS A 114 -3.37 -10.42 -15.32
C CYS A 114 -3.72 -9.49 -16.49
N SER A 115 -2.76 -9.30 -17.40
CA SER A 115 -3.01 -8.64 -18.69
C SER A 115 -3.97 -9.51 -19.52
N ARG A 116 -5.15 -8.98 -19.84
CA ARG A 116 -6.17 -9.68 -20.63
C ARG A 116 -6.50 -8.88 -21.88
N LYS A 117 -6.67 -9.57 -23.01
CA LYS A 117 -7.16 -8.97 -24.26
C LYS A 117 -8.60 -8.49 -24.05
N ILE A 118 -8.90 -7.28 -24.50
CA ILE A 118 -10.28 -6.76 -24.52
C ILE A 118 -11.03 -7.51 -25.62
N THR A 119 -12.10 -8.21 -25.24
CA THR A 119 -12.92 -9.03 -26.16
C THR A 119 -14.29 -8.44 -26.44
N LYS A 120 -14.78 -7.57 -25.55
CA LYS A 120 -16.10 -6.93 -25.67
C LYS A 120 -15.96 -5.46 -25.32
N PHE A 121 -16.57 -4.60 -26.13
CA PHE A 121 -16.73 -3.18 -25.83
C PHE A 121 -18.10 -2.97 -25.23
N VAL A 122 -18.13 -2.34 -24.05
CA VAL A 122 -19.37 -2.00 -23.35
C VAL A 122 -19.53 -0.49 -23.39
N THR A 123 -20.67 -0.03 -23.87
CA THR A 123 -21.01 1.39 -23.86
C THR A 123 -21.65 1.77 -22.54
N ARG A 124 -21.52 3.03 -22.14
CA ARG A 124 -22.16 3.56 -20.93
C ARG A 124 -23.67 3.25 -20.86
N ARG A 125 -24.37 3.40 -21.98
CA ARG A 125 -25.81 3.10 -22.10
C ARG A 125 -26.12 1.64 -21.76
N GLN A 126 -25.28 0.69 -22.19
CA GLN A 126 -25.46 -0.73 -21.89
C GLN A 126 -25.30 -1.00 -20.39
N VAL A 127 -24.32 -0.37 -19.73
CA VAL A 127 -24.10 -0.50 -18.28
C VAL A 127 -25.32 0.01 -17.52
N GLU A 128 -25.80 1.21 -17.85
CA GLU A 128 -26.95 1.83 -17.18
C GLU A 128 -28.27 1.06 -17.42
N SER A 129 -28.42 0.44 -18.59
CA SER A 129 -29.63 -0.34 -18.92
C SER A 129 -29.56 -1.80 -18.46
N GLN A 130 -28.42 -2.26 -17.92
CA GLN A 130 -28.19 -3.66 -17.62
C GLN A 130 -29.20 -4.22 -16.60
N ASP A 131 -29.51 -3.46 -15.56
CA ASP A 131 -30.44 -3.88 -14.51
C ASP A 131 -31.86 -4.05 -15.05
N LEU A 132 -32.31 -3.15 -15.92
CA LEU A 132 -33.60 -3.24 -16.60
C LEU A 132 -33.67 -4.46 -17.52
N ILE A 133 -32.60 -4.72 -18.27
CA ILE A 133 -32.50 -5.89 -19.16
C ILE A 133 -32.56 -7.19 -18.35
N ASN A 134 -31.85 -7.24 -17.21
CA ASN A 134 -31.85 -8.41 -16.33
C ASN A 134 -33.25 -8.65 -15.73
N GLN A 135 -33.91 -7.61 -15.19
CA GLN A 135 -35.28 -7.72 -14.66
C GLN A 135 -36.28 -8.19 -15.72
N SER A 136 -36.22 -7.62 -16.93
CA SER A 136 -37.08 -8.06 -18.03
C SER A 136 -36.84 -9.52 -18.41
N THR A 137 -35.60 -10.01 -18.30
CA THR A 137 -35.25 -11.41 -18.59
C THR A 137 -35.80 -12.33 -17.51
N ASP A 138 -35.65 -11.97 -16.24
CA ASP A 138 -36.16 -12.76 -15.10
C ASP A 138 -37.69 -12.87 -15.14
N SER A 139 -38.40 -11.78 -15.46
CA SER A 139 -39.86 -11.80 -15.64
C SER A 139 -40.29 -12.73 -16.76
N PHE A 140 -39.61 -12.69 -17.91
CA PHE A 140 -39.91 -13.57 -19.05
C PHE A 140 -39.73 -15.06 -18.70
N VAL A 141 -38.67 -15.41 -17.96
CA VAL A 141 -38.42 -16.80 -17.55
C VAL A 141 -39.43 -17.28 -16.51
N ALA A 142 -39.89 -16.41 -15.60
CA ALA A 142 -40.87 -16.77 -14.58
C ALA A 142 -42.29 -17.01 -15.14
N GLU A 143 -42.60 -16.47 -16.32
CA GLU A 143 -43.88 -16.64 -17.02
C GLU A 143 -43.94 -17.90 -17.91
N ALA A 144 -42.81 -18.59 -18.13
CA ALA A 144 -42.67 -19.77 -18.99
C ALA A 144 -42.70 -21.10 -18.19
#